data_AF-A0A7V9SQU1-F1
#
_entry.id   AF-A0A7V9SQU1-F1
#
_cell.length_a   1.000
_cell.length_b   1.000
_cell.length_c   1.000
_cell.angle_alpha   90.00
_cell.angle_beta   90.00
_cell.angle_gamma   90.00
#
_symmetry.space_group_name_H-M   'P 1'
#
loop_
_entity.id
_entity.type
_entity.pdbx_description
1 polymer ?
#
loop_
_entity_poly.entity_id
_entity_poly.type
_entity_poly.pdbx_seq_one_letter_code
_entity_poly.pdbx_strand_id
1 'polypeptide(L)'
;MDSAKVYLFNCAVTKNKTIPLQYDTIVKIALLYFPELDNIKVRIRVKKQASPLTARPSISAFFRKASKRKYIITISNKTDSKFSAILLSNLSFNAQIGVIGHELSHINDYNKRYGTYFLKLLFMHLSKNKIDQFEYNTDLRCIEHGLGYQLLSWSKEVRLKLNLIQWKGIKHLNEQGRERYMNPESIMKAIDQNQIYK
;
A
#
# COMPACT_ATOMS: atom_id res chain seq x y z
N MET A 1 17.73 20.00 15.15
CA MET A 1 17.70 19.90 13.68
C MET A 1 17.34 21.27 13.13
N ASP A 2 18.16 21.82 12.24
CA ASP A 2 17.89 23.10 11.56
C ASP A 2 16.62 23.00 10.72
N SER A 3 15.72 23.98 10.84
CA SER A 3 14.44 24.02 10.12
C SER A 3 14.66 23.97 8.60
N ALA A 4 15.75 24.56 8.09
CA ALA A 4 16.10 24.48 6.68
C ALA A 4 16.36 23.04 6.21
N LYS A 5 16.99 22.20 7.03
CA LYS A 5 17.24 20.79 6.70
C LYS A 5 15.95 19.97 6.65
N VAL A 6 15.01 20.23 7.57
CA VAL A 6 13.69 19.59 7.57
C VAL A 6 12.88 19.98 6.34
N TYR A 7 12.91 21.25 5.95
CA TYR A 7 12.24 21.73 4.73
C TYR A 7 12.84 21.13 3.46
N LEU A 8 14.17 21.08 3.33
CA LEU A 8 14.85 20.49 2.17
C LEU A 8 14.59 18.98 2.07
N PHE A 9 14.62 18.27 3.20
CA PHE A 9 14.30 16.84 3.26
C PHE A 9 12.85 16.56 2.80
N ASN A 10 11.88 17.34 3.31
CA ASN A 10 10.48 17.23 2.88
C ASN A 10 10.30 17.53 1.38
N CYS A 11 11.06 18.48 0.82
CA CYS A 11 11.01 18.83 -0.60
C CYS A 11 11.59 17.70 -1.50
N ALA A 12 12.65 17.04 -1.05
CA ALA A 12 13.26 15.92 -1.77
C ALA A 12 12.32 14.71 -1.86
N VAL A 13 11.74 14.30 -0.74
CA VAL A 13 10.83 13.14 -0.62
C VAL A 13 9.56 13.34 -1.45
N THR A 14 9.06 14.58 -1.52
CA THR A 14 7.84 14.91 -2.26
C THR A 14 8.09 15.29 -3.72
N LYS A 15 9.34 15.25 -4.18
CA LYS A 15 9.67 15.54 -5.58
C LYS A 15 8.89 14.59 -6.50
N ASN A 16 8.27 15.15 -7.54
CA ASN A 16 7.40 14.42 -8.48
C ASN A 16 6.15 13.77 -7.85
N LYS A 17 5.80 14.12 -6.62
CA LYS A 17 4.59 13.64 -5.96
C LYS A 17 3.50 14.72 -5.97
N THR A 18 2.25 14.28 -5.98
CA THR A 18 1.10 15.17 -5.73
C THR A 18 0.30 14.55 -4.61
N ILE A 19 0.26 15.21 -3.45
CA ILE A 19 -0.31 14.67 -2.22
C ILE A 19 -1.42 15.61 -1.73
N PRO A 20 -2.64 15.12 -1.44
CA PRO A 20 -3.68 15.92 -0.79
C PRO A 20 -3.26 16.31 0.62
N LEU A 21 -3.55 17.56 1.02
CA LEU A 21 -3.14 18.11 2.33
C LEU A 21 -3.55 17.22 3.51
N GLN A 22 -4.74 16.63 3.47
CA GLN A 22 -5.27 15.74 4.51
C GLN A 22 -4.36 14.52 4.80
N TYR A 23 -3.62 14.03 3.80
CA TYR A 23 -2.79 12.83 3.92
C TYR A 23 -1.30 13.14 3.79
N ASP A 24 -0.92 14.43 3.81
CA ASP A 24 0.45 14.89 3.56
C ASP A 24 1.47 14.23 4.49
N THR A 25 1.24 14.31 5.80
CA THR A 25 2.14 13.73 6.81
C THR A 25 2.29 12.22 6.67
N ILE A 26 1.19 11.50 6.54
CA ILE A 26 1.19 10.02 6.46
C ILE A 26 1.92 9.55 5.20
N VAL A 27 1.64 10.18 4.06
CA VAL A 27 2.27 9.82 2.78
C VAL A 27 3.75 10.15 2.79
N LYS A 28 4.15 11.31 3.34
CA LYS A 28 5.56 11.67 3.49
C LYS A 28 6.32 10.67 4.34
N ILE A 29 5.77 10.30 5.50
CA ILE A 29 6.39 9.29 6.38
C ILE A 29 6.56 7.97 5.64
N ALA A 30 5.50 7.47 4.99
CA ALA A 30 5.58 6.22 4.23
C ALA A 30 6.64 6.31 3.12
N LEU A 31 6.73 7.42 2.39
CA LEU A 31 7.73 7.63 1.34
C LEU A 31 9.19 7.63 1.85
N LEU A 32 9.45 7.95 3.12
CA LEU A 32 10.80 7.88 3.69
C LEU A 32 11.39 6.47 3.64
N TYR A 33 10.52 5.46 3.64
CA TYR A 33 10.90 4.05 3.58
C TYR A 33 11.08 3.54 2.15
N PHE A 34 10.81 4.37 1.13
CA PHE A 34 10.96 4.02 -0.29
C PHE A 34 11.82 5.05 -1.06
N PRO A 35 13.10 5.24 -0.70
CA PRO A 35 13.98 6.21 -1.36
C PRO A 35 14.13 5.96 -2.88
N GLU A 36 13.97 4.72 -3.32
CA GLU A 36 13.98 4.37 -4.75
C GLU A 36 12.81 4.97 -5.55
N LEU A 37 11.79 5.52 -4.87
CA LEU A 37 10.65 6.18 -5.49
C LEU A 37 10.81 7.70 -5.60
N ASP A 38 11.90 8.31 -5.13
CA ASP A 38 12.09 9.78 -5.10
C ASP A 38 11.86 10.43 -6.47
N ASN A 39 12.42 9.85 -7.54
CA ASN A 39 12.30 10.39 -8.89
C ASN A 39 11.06 9.85 -9.65
N ILE A 40 10.23 9.03 -9.02
CA ILE A 40 9.06 8.42 -9.63
C ILE A 40 7.83 9.30 -9.46
N LYS A 41 7.05 9.45 -10.54
CA LYS A 41 5.81 10.25 -10.53
C LYS A 41 4.68 9.47 -9.87
N VAL A 42 4.26 9.90 -8.68
CA VAL A 42 3.13 9.30 -7.95
C VAL A 42 2.12 10.39 -7.61
N ARG A 43 0.88 10.23 -8.08
CA ARG A 43 -0.23 11.12 -7.75
C ARG A 43 -1.16 10.42 -6.78
N ILE A 44 -1.28 10.96 -5.58
CA ILE A 44 -2.28 10.55 -4.60
C ILE A 44 -3.53 11.40 -4.88
N ARG A 45 -4.70 10.76 -4.98
CA ARG A 45 -5.97 11.47 -5.20
C ARG A 45 -7.06 10.90 -4.30
N VAL A 46 -7.97 11.76 -3.90
CA VAL A 46 -9.18 11.37 -3.16
C VAL A 46 -10.35 11.30 -4.14
N LYS A 47 -11.07 10.18 -4.18
CA LYS A 47 -12.29 10.02 -4.99
C LYS A 47 -13.28 9.10 -4.26
N LYS A 48 -14.59 9.30 -4.47
CA LYS A 48 -15.61 8.32 -4.05
C LYS A 48 -15.37 7.00 -4.79
N GLN A 49 -15.19 5.91 -4.06
CA GLN A 49 -15.07 4.55 -4.60
C GLN A 49 -15.78 3.56 -3.68
N ALA A 50 -16.44 2.55 -4.24
CA ALA A 50 -17.06 1.48 -3.44
C ALA A 50 -16.04 0.76 -2.54
N SER A 51 -14.78 0.62 -2.98
CA SER A 51 -13.68 0.14 -2.14
C SER A 51 -13.09 1.26 -1.27
N PRO A 52 -12.84 1.06 0.05
CA PRO A 52 -12.16 2.03 0.92
C PRO A 52 -10.75 2.40 0.43
N LEU A 53 -10.11 1.49 -0.32
CA LEU A 53 -8.77 1.68 -0.84
C LEU A 53 -8.61 1.04 -2.22
N THR A 54 -8.01 1.77 -3.16
CA THR A 54 -7.38 1.14 -4.33
C THR A 54 -6.23 2.01 -4.83
N ALA A 55 -4.97 1.63 -4.66
CA ALA A 55 -3.98 2.04 -5.65
C ALA A 55 -4.14 1.17 -6.89
N ARG A 56 -4.14 1.83 -8.05
CA ARG A 56 -4.05 1.13 -9.32
C ARG A 56 -2.97 1.82 -10.13
N PRO A 57 -1.99 1.10 -10.70
CA PRO A 57 -1.21 1.68 -11.77
C PRO A 57 -2.18 2.19 -12.83
N SER A 58 -1.96 3.41 -13.34
CA SER A 58 -2.74 3.84 -14.50
C SER A 58 -2.47 2.84 -15.63
N ILE A 59 -3.50 2.36 -16.32
CA ILE A 59 -3.34 1.36 -17.40
C ILE A 59 -2.34 1.85 -18.48
N SER A 60 -2.18 3.16 -18.64
CA SER A 60 -1.18 3.77 -19.54
C SER A 60 0.28 3.65 -19.07
N ALA A 61 0.53 3.21 -17.83
CA ALA A 61 1.87 2.92 -17.31
C ALA A 61 2.42 1.58 -17.84
N PHE A 62 1.55 0.66 -18.25
CA PHE A 62 1.93 -0.67 -18.75
C PHE A 62 2.68 -0.63 -20.10
N PHE A 63 2.46 0.42 -20.91
CA PHE A 63 3.08 0.57 -22.24
C PHE A 63 4.26 1.57 -22.25
N ARG A 64 4.68 2.09 -21.10
CA ARG A 64 5.73 3.12 -21.00
C ARG A 64 6.99 2.57 -20.34
N LYS A 65 8.17 3.04 -20.79
CA LYS A 65 9.45 2.86 -20.08
C LYS A 65 9.32 3.33 -18.63
N ALA A 66 9.97 2.66 -17.68
CA ALA A 66 9.87 2.95 -16.24
C ALA A 66 10.00 4.44 -15.91
N SER A 67 10.97 5.13 -16.52
CA SER A 67 11.20 6.57 -16.35
C SER A 67 10.07 7.50 -16.80
N LYS A 68 9.12 7.02 -17.61
CA LYS A 68 7.95 7.78 -18.09
C LYS A 68 6.64 7.35 -17.42
N ARG A 69 6.69 6.39 -16.49
CA ARG A 69 5.49 5.89 -15.78
C ARG A 69 4.99 6.95 -14.80
N LYS A 70 3.67 6.95 -14.63
CA LYS A 70 2.96 7.75 -13.63
C LYS A 70 2.06 6.78 -12.87
N TYR A 71 2.18 6.77 -11.55
CA TYR A 71 1.39 5.92 -10.68
C TYR A 71 0.30 6.75 -9.99
N ILE A 72 -0.85 6.14 -9.72
CA ILE A 72 -1.98 6.81 -9.07
C ILE A 72 -2.44 5.97 -7.87
N ILE A 73 -2.33 6.54 -6.68
CA ILE A 73 -2.94 5.98 -5.47
C ILE A 73 -4.30 6.67 -5.32
N THR A 74 -5.39 5.90 -5.28
CA THR A 74 -6.73 6.45 -5.05
C THR A 74 -7.18 6.10 -3.63
N ILE A 75 -7.30 7.12 -2.79
CA ILE A 75 -7.86 7.01 -1.45
C ILE A 75 -9.37 7.25 -1.55
N SER A 76 -10.18 6.35 -1.01
CA SER A 76 -11.61 6.56 -0.96
C SER A 76 -11.99 7.46 0.21
N ASN A 77 -12.91 8.39 -0.02
CA ASN A 77 -13.51 9.21 1.04
C ASN A 77 -14.94 8.79 1.41
N LYS A 78 -15.54 7.86 0.66
CA LYS A 78 -16.88 7.34 0.89
C LYS A 78 -16.96 5.91 0.35
N THR A 79 -17.49 5.01 1.14
CA THR A 79 -17.70 3.57 0.83
C THR A 79 -19.05 3.13 1.43
N ASP A 80 -19.46 1.89 1.22
CA ASP A 80 -20.64 1.33 1.87
C ASP A 80 -20.52 1.39 3.40
N SER A 81 -21.63 1.57 4.10
CA SER A 81 -21.64 1.75 5.57
C SER A 81 -20.88 0.64 6.30
N LYS A 82 -20.99 -0.61 5.82
CA LYS A 82 -20.26 -1.79 6.30
C LYS A 82 -18.73 -1.63 6.29
N PHE A 83 -18.17 -0.86 5.37
CA PHE A 83 -16.72 -0.65 5.24
C PHE A 83 -16.27 0.75 5.66
N SER A 84 -17.20 1.60 6.10
CA SER A 84 -16.90 2.96 6.54
C SER A 84 -15.86 2.99 7.66
N ALA A 85 -15.91 2.02 8.58
CA ALA A 85 -14.97 1.88 9.69
C ALA A 85 -13.50 1.68 9.25
N ILE A 86 -13.29 1.16 8.04
CA ILE A 86 -11.96 0.90 7.46
C ILE A 86 -11.59 1.87 6.32
N LEU A 87 -12.31 2.99 6.17
CA LEU A 87 -11.81 4.12 5.37
C LEU A 87 -10.46 4.56 5.92
N LEU A 88 -9.54 4.98 5.04
CA LEU A 88 -8.21 5.40 5.45
C LEU A 88 -8.28 6.48 6.54
N SER A 89 -9.15 7.47 6.38
CA SER A 89 -9.38 8.53 7.38
C SER A 89 -9.84 8.04 8.75
N ASN A 90 -10.39 6.82 8.84
CA ASN A 90 -10.96 6.25 10.06
C ASN A 90 -10.02 5.22 10.71
N LEU A 91 -8.87 4.92 10.11
CA LEU A 91 -7.84 4.06 10.68
C LEU A 91 -6.91 4.87 11.60
N SER A 92 -6.22 4.21 12.55
CA SER A 92 -5.20 4.90 13.34
C SER A 92 -4.04 5.39 12.46
N PHE A 93 -3.27 6.35 12.97
CA PHE A 93 -2.14 6.93 12.26
C PHE A 93 -1.14 5.86 11.73
N ASN A 94 -0.79 4.88 12.56
CA ASN A 94 0.12 3.79 12.15
C ASN A 94 -0.52 2.88 11.10
N ALA A 95 -1.80 2.54 11.24
CA ALA A 95 -2.50 1.77 10.22
C ALA A 95 -2.59 2.53 8.89
N GLN A 96 -2.80 3.85 8.91
CA GLN A 96 -2.78 4.66 7.68
C GLN A 96 -1.42 4.64 6.99
N ILE A 97 -0.31 4.75 7.75
CA ILE A 97 1.04 4.59 7.19
C ILE A 97 1.22 3.19 6.60
N GLY A 98 0.77 2.14 7.28
CA GLY A 98 0.87 0.76 6.81
C GLY A 98 0.13 0.52 5.50
N VAL A 99 -1.07 1.09 5.38
CA VAL A 99 -1.85 1.09 4.14
C VAL A 99 -1.08 1.76 3.00
N ILE A 100 -0.56 2.98 3.22
CA ILE A 100 0.20 3.68 2.18
C ILE A 100 1.50 2.94 1.84
N GLY A 101 2.18 2.34 2.84
CA GLY A 101 3.37 1.53 2.65
C GLY A 101 3.13 0.30 1.78
N HIS A 102 2.00 -0.39 1.96
CA HIS A 102 1.58 -1.48 1.08
C HIS A 102 1.41 -1.00 -0.37
N GLU A 103 0.72 0.14 -0.56
CA GLU A 103 0.49 0.69 -1.90
C GLU A 103 1.78 1.18 -2.57
N LEU A 104 2.74 1.71 -1.80
CA LEU A 104 4.08 2.04 -2.29
C LEU A 104 4.89 0.79 -2.63
N SER A 105 4.70 -0.31 -1.90
CA SER A 105 5.33 -1.61 -2.18
C SER A 105 4.89 -2.18 -3.52
N HIS A 106 3.62 -2.03 -3.89
CA HIS A 106 3.15 -2.31 -5.25
C HIS A 106 3.86 -1.44 -6.28
N ILE A 107 3.93 -0.12 -6.08
CA ILE A 107 4.57 0.80 -7.02
C ILE A 107 6.04 0.44 -7.22
N ASN A 108 6.76 0.15 -6.13
CA ASN A 108 8.15 -0.26 -6.16
C ASN A 108 8.35 -1.52 -7.01
N ASP A 109 7.57 -2.59 -6.74
CA ASP A 109 7.65 -3.82 -7.55
C ASP A 109 7.32 -3.52 -9.02
N TYR A 110 6.23 -2.79 -9.31
CA TYR A 110 5.88 -2.44 -10.69
C TYR A 110 6.95 -1.64 -11.40
N ASN A 111 7.66 -0.75 -10.71
CA ASN A 111 8.69 0.09 -11.30
C ASN A 111 9.91 -0.73 -11.76
N LYS A 112 10.18 -1.86 -11.09
CA LYS A 112 11.26 -2.81 -11.44
C LYS A 112 10.90 -3.75 -12.60
N ARG A 113 9.66 -3.73 -13.10
CA ARG A 113 9.13 -4.72 -14.08
C ARG A 113 8.89 -4.11 -15.46
N TYR A 114 8.89 -4.95 -16.49
CA TYR A 114 8.67 -4.56 -17.88
C TYR A 114 7.86 -5.63 -18.64
N GLY A 115 7.27 -5.23 -19.78
CA GLY A 115 6.72 -6.14 -20.78
C GLY A 115 5.69 -7.14 -20.26
N THR A 116 5.97 -8.43 -20.43
CA THR A 116 5.08 -9.56 -20.15
C THR A 116 4.65 -9.68 -18.68
N TYR A 117 5.33 -9.02 -17.75
CA TYR A 117 4.91 -8.96 -16.35
C TYR A 117 3.50 -8.38 -16.18
N PHE A 118 3.16 -7.32 -16.92
CA PHE A 118 1.86 -6.68 -16.78
C PHE A 118 0.73 -7.49 -17.42
N LEU A 119 1.04 -8.25 -18.49
CA LEU A 119 0.14 -9.29 -19.00
C LEU A 119 -0.08 -10.36 -17.93
N LYS A 120 1.00 -10.84 -17.30
CA LYS A 120 0.92 -11.82 -16.20
C LYS A 120 0.10 -11.29 -15.03
N LEU A 121 0.21 -10.01 -14.67
CA LEU A 121 -0.61 -9.36 -13.64
C LEU A 121 -2.09 -9.38 -14.02
N LEU A 122 -2.43 -9.11 -15.28
CA LEU A 122 -3.81 -9.21 -15.77
C LEU A 122 -4.37 -10.63 -15.61
N PHE A 123 -3.61 -11.65 -16.02
CA PHE A 123 -3.99 -13.06 -15.86
C PHE A 123 -3.98 -13.52 -14.40
N MET A 124 -3.19 -12.88 -13.53
CA MET A 124 -3.14 -13.17 -12.10
C MET A 124 -4.48 -12.90 -11.42
N HIS A 125 -5.15 -11.81 -11.81
CA HIS A 125 -6.47 -11.46 -11.29
C HIS A 125 -7.58 -12.46 -11.66
N LEU A 126 -7.32 -13.40 -12.57
CA LEU A 126 -8.25 -14.49 -12.91
C LEU A 126 -8.12 -15.69 -11.98
N SER A 127 -7.05 -15.78 -11.16
CA SER A 127 -6.81 -16.91 -10.27
C SER A 127 -6.69 -16.45 -8.82
N LYS A 128 -7.61 -16.93 -7.96
CA LYS A 128 -7.61 -16.63 -6.50
C LYS A 128 -6.25 -16.93 -5.86
N ASN A 129 -5.65 -18.07 -6.18
CA ASN A 129 -4.37 -18.49 -5.62
C ASN A 129 -3.23 -17.51 -5.98
N LYS A 130 -3.21 -17.01 -7.21
CA LYS A 130 -2.13 -16.14 -7.67
C LYS A 130 -2.29 -14.72 -7.12
N ILE A 131 -3.52 -14.21 -7.00
CA ILE A 131 -3.76 -12.91 -6.34
C ILE A 131 -3.46 -13.00 -4.83
N ASP A 132 -3.80 -14.12 -4.17
CA ASP A 132 -3.47 -14.33 -2.75
C ASP A 132 -1.95 -14.25 -2.54
N GLN A 133 -1.17 -14.96 -3.35
CA GLN A 133 0.29 -14.91 -3.28
C GLN A 133 0.86 -13.52 -3.62
N PHE A 134 0.21 -12.77 -4.51
CA PHE A 134 0.66 -11.45 -4.92
C PHE A 134 0.50 -10.39 -3.83
N GLU A 135 -0.66 -10.35 -3.18
CA GLU A 135 -0.92 -9.46 -2.05
C GLU A 135 -0.04 -9.83 -0.86
N TYR A 136 0.10 -11.13 -0.55
CA TYR A 136 0.95 -11.61 0.53
C TYR A 136 2.42 -11.22 0.31
N ASN A 137 2.93 -11.35 -0.91
CA ASN A 137 4.29 -10.90 -1.25
C ASN A 137 4.41 -9.37 -1.23
N THR A 138 3.32 -8.63 -1.42
CA THR A 138 3.34 -7.16 -1.28
C THR A 138 3.44 -6.76 0.19
N ASP A 139 2.73 -7.45 1.08
CA ASP A 139 2.87 -7.31 2.52
C ASP A 139 4.30 -7.63 2.99
N LEU A 140 4.90 -8.72 2.46
CA LEU A 140 6.29 -9.04 2.75
C LEU A 140 7.25 -7.92 2.33
N ARG A 141 7.09 -7.36 1.12
CA ARG A 141 7.90 -6.22 0.67
C ARG A 141 7.71 -5.00 1.58
N CYS A 142 6.49 -4.73 2.04
CA CYS A 142 6.24 -3.64 2.98
C CYS A 142 7.03 -3.82 4.29
N ILE A 143 7.06 -5.05 4.82
CA ILE A 143 7.90 -5.42 5.98
C ILE A 143 9.39 -5.26 5.65
N GLU A 144 9.84 -5.69 4.47
CA GLU A 144 11.24 -5.54 4.02
C GLU A 144 11.67 -4.07 3.87
N HIS A 145 10.73 -3.13 3.75
CA HIS A 145 11.03 -1.70 3.73
C HIS A 145 10.95 -1.06 5.13
N GLY A 146 10.78 -1.83 6.21
CA GLY A 146 10.77 -1.28 7.57
C GLY A 146 9.39 -0.84 8.09
N LEU A 147 8.30 -1.11 7.37
CA LEU A 147 6.93 -0.72 7.73
C LEU A 147 6.10 -1.83 8.38
N GLY A 148 6.75 -2.85 8.95
CA GLY A 148 6.12 -4.05 9.48
C GLY A 148 5.16 -3.79 10.65
N TYR A 149 5.53 -2.92 11.59
CA TYR A 149 4.65 -2.57 12.71
C TYR A 149 3.43 -1.74 12.26
N GLN A 150 3.60 -0.88 11.26
CA GLN A 150 2.51 -0.11 10.65
C GLN A 150 1.56 -1.04 9.87
N LEU A 151 2.11 -2.00 9.13
CA LEU A 151 1.35 -3.06 8.46
C LEU A 151 0.60 -3.94 9.48
N LEU A 152 1.23 -4.30 10.60
CA LEU A 152 0.61 -5.03 11.71
C LEU A 152 -0.58 -4.25 12.29
N SER A 153 -0.41 -2.94 12.50
CA SER A 153 -1.47 -2.05 12.97
C SER A 153 -2.67 -2.06 12.03
N TRP A 154 -2.42 -1.96 10.72
CA TRP A 154 -3.46 -2.04 9.70
C TRP A 154 -4.17 -3.40 9.71
N SER A 155 -3.40 -4.48 9.71
CA SER A 155 -3.92 -5.86 9.69
C SER A 155 -4.81 -6.18 10.90
N LYS A 156 -4.43 -5.71 12.10
CA LYS A 156 -5.23 -5.84 13.33
C LYS A 156 -6.50 -5.01 13.29
N GLU A 157 -6.41 -3.74 12.89
CA GLU A 157 -7.56 -2.83 12.89
C GLU A 157 -8.66 -3.27 11.92
N VAL A 158 -8.31 -3.68 10.70
CA VAL A 158 -9.31 -4.13 9.72
C VAL A 158 -10.08 -5.34 10.23
N ARG A 159 -9.36 -6.31 10.82
CA ARG A 159 -9.96 -7.52 11.39
C ARG A 159 -10.85 -7.20 12.58
N LEU A 160 -10.38 -6.34 13.49
CA LEU A 160 -11.15 -5.91 14.66
C LEU A 160 -12.43 -5.16 14.25
N LYS A 161 -12.30 -4.13 13.40
CA LYS A 161 -13.42 -3.26 13.03
C LYS A 161 -14.47 -3.94 12.16
N LEU A 162 -14.10 -4.98 11.42
CA LEU A 162 -15.03 -5.76 10.60
C LEU A 162 -15.46 -7.07 11.27
N ASN A 163 -14.96 -7.37 12.47
CA ASN A 163 -15.15 -8.65 13.16
C ASN A 163 -14.82 -9.87 12.28
N LEU A 164 -13.63 -9.86 11.67
CA LEU A 164 -13.15 -10.89 10.74
C LEU A 164 -11.90 -11.58 11.28
N ILE A 165 -11.78 -12.88 11.01
CA ILE A 165 -10.54 -13.63 11.26
C ILE A 165 -9.55 -13.42 10.11
N GLN A 166 -10.04 -13.48 8.86
CA GLN A 166 -9.24 -13.35 7.65
C GLN A 166 -9.64 -12.12 6.85
N TRP A 167 -8.66 -11.33 6.41
CA TRP A 167 -8.88 -10.25 5.46
C TRP A 167 -8.40 -10.65 4.07
N LYS A 168 -9.32 -10.71 3.10
CA LYS A 168 -9.03 -11.01 1.68
C LYS A 168 -9.54 -9.93 0.73
N GLY A 169 -9.86 -8.76 1.27
CA GLY A 169 -10.54 -7.70 0.55
C GLY A 169 -12.07 -7.83 0.61
N ILE A 170 -12.74 -6.75 0.22
CA ILE A 170 -14.19 -6.53 0.34
C ILE A 170 -15.03 -7.63 -0.32
N LYS A 171 -14.55 -8.20 -1.42
CA LYS A 171 -15.30 -9.19 -2.20
C LYS A 171 -15.28 -10.60 -1.59
N HIS A 172 -14.49 -10.83 -0.54
CA HIS A 172 -14.16 -12.17 -0.04
C HIS A 172 -14.21 -12.28 1.49
N LEU A 173 -15.09 -11.52 2.15
CA LEU A 173 -15.16 -11.42 3.62
C LEU A 173 -15.37 -12.74 4.35
N ASN A 174 -16.02 -13.71 3.70
CA ASN A 174 -16.40 -15.00 4.30
C ASN A 174 -15.51 -16.16 3.82
N GLU A 175 -14.49 -15.89 3.00
CA GLU A 175 -13.63 -16.94 2.44
C GLU A 175 -12.56 -17.37 3.45
N GLN A 176 -12.62 -18.64 3.85
CA GLN A 176 -11.61 -19.27 4.71
C GLN A 176 -10.44 -19.81 3.88
N GLY A 177 -9.39 -20.31 4.55
CA GLY A 177 -8.18 -20.85 3.90
C GLY A 177 -7.03 -19.84 3.82
N ARG A 178 -6.30 -19.84 2.69
CA ARG A 178 -5.03 -19.10 2.52
C ARG A 178 -5.12 -17.60 2.76
N GLU A 179 -4.03 -17.01 3.23
CA GLU A 179 -3.89 -15.56 3.45
C GLU A 179 -3.69 -14.83 2.12
N ARG A 180 -4.58 -13.89 1.81
CA ARG A 180 -4.32 -12.90 0.77
C ARG A 180 -3.51 -11.74 1.32
N TYR A 181 -4.01 -11.11 2.38
CA TYR A 181 -3.24 -10.16 3.18
C TYR A 181 -2.77 -10.87 4.44
N MET A 182 -1.52 -10.65 4.85
CA MET A 182 -0.92 -11.34 5.97
C MET A 182 -1.75 -11.14 7.26
N ASN A 183 -1.94 -12.22 8.01
CA ASN A 183 -2.49 -12.15 9.36
C ASN A 183 -1.47 -11.54 10.33
N PRO A 184 -1.92 -11.01 11.48
CA PRO A 184 -1.02 -10.48 12.49
C PRO A 184 0.11 -11.44 12.90
N GLU A 185 -0.18 -12.73 12.99
CA GLU A 185 0.82 -13.76 13.31
C GLU A 185 1.88 -13.92 12.21
N SER A 186 1.46 -14.01 10.95
CA SER A 186 2.36 -14.06 9.79
C SER A 186 3.25 -12.80 9.69
N ILE A 187 2.67 -11.62 9.97
CA ILE A 187 3.43 -10.36 10.01
C ILE A 187 4.48 -10.38 11.12
N MET A 188 4.12 -10.78 12.34
CA MET A 188 5.06 -10.88 13.46
C MET A 188 6.21 -11.85 13.13
N LYS A 189 5.89 -13.03 12.59
CA LYS A 189 6.90 -14.00 12.16
C LYS A 189 7.85 -13.42 11.12
N ALA A 190 7.32 -12.66 10.14
CA ALA A 190 8.14 -12.01 9.13
C ALA A 190 9.03 -10.89 9.71
N ILE A 191 8.52 -10.14 10.70
CA ILE A 191 9.30 -9.13 11.44
C ILE A 191 10.46 -9.79 12.19
N ASP A 192 10.19 -10.86 12.96
CA ASP A 192 11.19 -11.56 13.78
C ASP A 192 12.35 -12.15 12.95
N GLN A 193 12.04 -12.54 11.70
CA GLN A 193 13.02 -13.09 10.76
C GLN A 193 13.81 -12.02 10.01
N ASN A 194 13.40 -10.75 10.08
CA ASN A 194 14.00 -9.67 9.29
C ASN A 194 14.97 -8.82 10.12
N GLN A 195 16.19 -8.66 9.61
CA GLN A 195 17.28 -7.94 10.30
C GLN A 195 17.01 -6.45 10.50
N ILE A 196 16.12 -5.83 9.71
CA ILE A 196 15.79 -4.41 9.85
C ILE A 196 15.12 -4.09 11.19
N TYR A 197 14.54 -5.09 11.87
CA TYR A 197 13.83 -4.92 13.14
C TYR A 197 14.61 -5.42 14.37
N LYS A 198 15.89 -5.75 14.19
CA LYS A 198 16.80 -6.17 15.26
C LYS A 198 17.76 -5.04 15.61
#